data_AF-A0A372LPY2-F1
#
_entry.id   AF-A0A372LPY2-F1
#
_cell.length_a   1.000
_cell.length_b   1.000
_cell.length_c   1.000
_cell.angle_alpha   90.00
_cell.angle_beta   90.00
_cell.angle_gamma   90.00
#
_symmetry.space_group_name_H-M   'P 1'
#
loop_
_entity.id
_entity.type
_entity.pdbx_description
1 polymer ?
#
loop_
_entity_poly.entity_id
_entity_poly.type
_entity_poly.pdbx_seq_one_letter_code
_entity_poly.pdbx_strand_id
1 'polypeptide(L)'
;MKKILVCLVLLSFLWFGTQPVMASANQLIIINKSTNQLAFYENSRMVKVFRVATGRKAAYTPEGKFKVVNKIVNRPYYKEKIPGGDPRNPLGTRWLGLNARGTWGTTYAIHGNSNPASIGKYVSSGCIRMHNEEVKWLFSKIKINTPVVITSAKKSFHSLASANGYKPIGPEAKFVNSYALKIGSRGEEVKVLQRKLNALGYSVGTVDGVFGAKTDLAVKKFQSAHKLKADGIVGAATKKALEMVWINQV
;
A
#
# COMPACT_ATOMS: atom_id res chain seq x y z
N MET A 1 -79.83 6.08 10.78
CA MET A 1 -78.73 6.83 10.11
C MET A 1 -77.63 7.11 11.13
N LYS A 2 -76.40 6.73 10.77
CA LYS A 2 -75.20 6.62 11.61
C LYS A 2 -74.70 7.98 12.10
N LYS A 3 -74.29 8.10 13.37
CA LYS A 3 -73.34 9.14 13.83
C LYS A 3 -72.02 8.42 14.15
N ILE A 4 -71.02 8.66 13.31
CA ILE A 4 -69.68 8.09 13.41
C ILE A 4 -68.87 8.96 14.38
N LEU A 5 -68.34 8.32 15.42
CA LEU A 5 -67.37 8.88 16.35
C LEU A 5 -66.01 8.96 15.62
N VAL A 6 -65.48 10.17 15.44
CA VAL A 6 -64.14 10.37 14.86
C VAL A 6 -63.14 10.43 16.02
N CYS A 7 -62.40 9.34 16.23
CA CYS A 7 -61.21 9.32 17.07
C CYS A 7 -60.03 9.88 16.25
N LEU A 8 -59.55 11.08 16.62
CA LEU A 8 -58.30 11.65 16.14
C LEU A 8 -57.12 10.95 16.83
N VAL A 9 -56.59 9.90 16.19
CA VAL A 9 -55.32 9.29 16.60
C VAL A 9 -54.18 10.07 15.95
N LEU A 10 -53.47 10.85 16.77
CA LEU A 10 -52.18 11.46 16.44
C LEU A 10 -51.15 10.35 16.20
N LEU A 11 -50.94 9.97 14.94
CA LEU A 11 -49.77 9.19 14.53
C LEU A 11 -48.56 10.13 14.39
N SER A 12 -47.86 10.36 15.49
CA SER A 12 -46.48 10.83 15.47
C SER A 12 -45.60 9.70 14.90
N PHE A 13 -45.47 9.67 13.58
CA PHE A 13 -44.50 8.82 12.90
C PHE A 13 -43.09 9.36 13.17
N LEU A 14 -42.54 9.02 14.33
CA LEU A 14 -41.12 9.15 14.62
C LEU A 14 -40.38 8.17 13.71
N TRP A 15 -40.01 8.64 12.53
CA TRP A 15 -39.10 7.95 11.62
C TRP A 15 -37.69 7.98 12.23
N PHE A 16 -37.46 7.16 13.26
CA PHE A 16 -36.11 6.74 13.63
C PHE A 16 -35.62 5.80 12.54
N GLY A 17 -35.17 6.39 11.43
CA GLY A 17 -34.37 5.69 10.46
C GLY A 17 -33.10 5.24 11.16
N THR A 18 -33.06 3.99 11.58
CA THR A 18 -31.81 3.34 11.95
C THR A 18 -30.94 3.39 10.69
N GLN A 19 -30.03 4.36 10.62
CA GLN A 19 -28.92 4.25 9.68
C GLN A 19 -28.27 2.92 10.01
N PRO A 20 -28.05 2.03 9.02
CA PRO A 20 -27.35 0.79 9.28
C PRO A 20 -25.97 1.22 9.79
N VAL A 21 -25.75 1.06 11.09
CA VAL A 21 -24.42 1.09 11.66
C VAL A 21 -23.79 -0.13 11.03
N MET A 22 -23.06 0.09 9.93
CA MET A 22 -22.26 -0.94 9.28
C MET A 22 -21.56 -1.68 10.41
N ALA A 23 -21.92 -2.94 10.63
CA ALA A 23 -21.28 -3.78 11.63
C ALA A 23 -19.78 -3.58 11.43
N SER A 24 -19.11 -3.03 12.46
CA SER A 24 -17.78 -2.41 12.33
C SER A 24 -16.92 -3.30 11.45
N ALA A 25 -16.69 -2.87 10.20
CA ALA A 25 -15.93 -3.68 9.27
C ALA A 25 -14.62 -4.03 9.97
N ASN A 26 -14.26 -5.31 10.07
CA ASN A 26 -13.10 -5.66 10.88
C ASN A 26 -11.83 -4.98 10.34
N GLN A 27 -11.74 -4.90 9.02
CA GLN A 27 -10.63 -4.29 8.30
C GLN A 27 -11.07 -2.99 7.62
N LEU A 28 -10.15 -2.03 7.52
CA LEU A 28 -10.30 -0.82 6.73
C LEU A 28 -8.96 -0.45 6.11
N ILE A 29 -8.98 0.00 4.87
CA ILE A 29 -7.85 0.68 4.23
C ILE A 29 -8.22 2.13 3.99
N ILE A 30 -7.29 3.03 4.33
CA ILE A 30 -7.38 4.44 3.94
C ILE A 30 -6.14 4.79 3.13
N ILE A 31 -6.34 5.34 1.93
CA ILE A 31 -5.28 5.81 1.05
C ILE A 31 -5.42 7.32 0.96
N ASN A 32 -4.41 8.02 1.44
CA ASN A 32 -4.33 9.46 1.30
C ASN A 32 -3.35 9.82 0.19
N LYS A 33 -3.89 10.36 -0.91
CA LYS A 33 -3.14 10.78 -2.09
C LYS A 33 -2.23 11.95 -1.77
N SER A 34 -2.63 12.89 -0.91
CA SER A 34 -1.83 14.09 -0.63
C SER A 34 -0.53 13.77 0.11
N THR A 35 -0.52 12.68 0.90
CA THR A 35 0.67 12.20 1.60
C THR A 35 1.31 10.98 0.92
N ASN A 36 0.69 10.42 -0.11
CA ASN A 36 1.09 9.16 -0.75
C ASN A 36 1.28 8.04 0.27
N GLN A 37 0.29 7.87 1.15
CA GLN A 37 0.30 6.86 2.20
C GLN A 37 -0.97 6.00 2.19
N LEU A 38 -0.81 4.76 2.63
CA LEU A 38 -1.89 3.79 2.85
C LEU A 38 -1.83 3.34 4.32
N ALA A 39 -2.90 3.54 5.07
CA ALA A 39 -3.08 2.98 6.42
C ALA A 39 -3.97 1.73 6.35
N PHE A 40 -3.54 0.65 6.98
CA PHE A 40 -4.31 -0.57 7.17
C PHE A 40 -4.73 -0.70 8.64
N TYR A 41 -6.04 -0.87 8.84
CA TYR A 41 -6.66 -1.14 10.12
C TYR A 41 -7.20 -2.56 10.19
N GLU A 42 -7.13 -3.14 11.38
CA GLU A 42 -7.73 -4.42 11.72
C GLU A 42 -8.12 -4.43 13.20
N ASN A 43 -9.30 -4.96 13.53
CA ASN A 43 -9.83 -5.02 14.89
C ASN A 43 -9.75 -3.65 15.61
N SER A 44 -10.24 -2.60 14.94
CA SER A 44 -10.19 -1.20 15.40
C SER A 44 -8.80 -0.59 15.58
N ARG A 45 -7.70 -1.31 15.34
CA ARG A 45 -6.34 -0.78 15.53
C ARG A 45 -5.70 -0.44 14.19
N MET A 46 -4.96 0.67 14.15
CA MET A 46 -4.08 0.97 13.01
C MET A 46 -2.87 0.03 13.08
N VAL A 47 -2.84 -0.97 12.20
CA VAL A 47 -1.79 -2.00 12.22
C VAL A 47 -0.52 -1.51 11.55
N LYS A 48 -0.63 -0.86 10.39
CA LYS A 48 0.53 -0.39 9.63
C LYS A 48 0.20 0.73 8.67
N VAL A 49 1.17 1.62 8.45
CA VAL A 49 1.13 2.67 7.42
C VAL A 49 2.25 2.42 6.40
N PHE A 50 1.93 2.51 5.12
CA PHE A 50 2.82 2.29 3.99
C PHE A 50 2.96 3.56 3.16
N ARG A 51 4.12 3.76 2.53
CA ARG A 51 4.21 4.67 1.38
C ARG A 51 3.67 3.97 0.16
N VAL A 52 2.99 4.71 -0.69
CA VAL A 52 2.44 4.22 -1.95
C VAL A 52 2.71 5.19 -3.07
N ALA A 53 2.71 4.73 -4.32
CA ALA A 53 2.66 5.64 -5.47
C ALA A 53 1.21 5.76 -5.95
N THR A 54 0.78 6.97 -6.27
CA THR A 54 -0.57 7.23 -6.80
C THR A 54 -0.50 7.86 -8.19
N GLY A 55 -1.66 8.19 -8.76
CA GLY A 55 -1.80 8.69 -10.11
C GLY A 55 -1.04 9.98 -10.36
N ARG A 56 -0.39 10.08 -11.52
CA ARG A 56 0.37 11.27 -11.94
C ARG A 56 -0.48 12.54 -12.10
N LYS A 57 -1.80 12.40 -12.23
CA LYS A 57 -2.77 13.50 -12.18
C LYS A 57 -3.76 13.24 -11.05
N ALA A 58 -4.27 14.29 -10.43
CA ALA A 58 -5.23 14.21 -9.33
C ALA A 58 -6.44 13.33 -9.68
N ALA A 59 -6.93 13.40 -10.92
CA ALA A 59 -8.09 12.63 -11.39
C ALA A 59 -7.81 11.15 -11.68
N TYR A 60 -6.55 10.68 -11.69
CA TYR A 60 -6.24 9.32 -12.17
C TYR A 60 -6.48 8.25 -11.11
N THR A 61 -6.05 8.49 -9.86
CA THR A 61 -6.44 7.63 -8.74
C THR A 61 -7.78 8.13 -8.21
N PRO A 62 -8.87 7.34 -8.35
CA PRO A 62 -10.21 7.79 -8.02
C PRO A 62 -10.35 7.98 -6.51
N GLU A 63 -10.98 9.08 -6.10
CA GLU A 63 -11.38 9.30 -4.70
C GLU A 63 -12.77 8.72 -4.47
N GLY A 64 -13.04 8.32 -3.23
CA GLY A 64 -14.32 7.73 -2.84
C GLY A 64 -14.17 6.51 -1.94
N LYS A 65 -15.29 5.77 -1.80
CA LYS A 65 -15.37 4.53 -1.03
C LYS A 65 -15.48 3.35 -1.99
N PHE A 66 -14.62 2.37 -1.79
CA PHE A 66 -14.50 1.16 -2.60
C PHE A 66 -14.37 -0.05 -1.67
N LYS A 67 -14.23 -1.22 -2.28
CA LYS A 67 -13.89 -2.47 -1.62
C LYS A 67 -12.94 -3.29 -2.48
N VAL A 68 -12.15 -4.13 -1.81
CA VAL A 68 -11.36 -5.16 -2.49
C VAL A 68 -12.31 -6.24 -2.99
N VAL A 69 -12.37 -6.47 -4.31
CA VAL A 69 -13.29 -7.46 -4.92
C VAL A 69 -12.61 -8.68 -5.49
N ASN A 70 -11.30 -8.63 -5.73
CA ASN A 70 -10.51 -9.80 -6.11
C ASN A 70 -9.08 -9.70 -5.59
N LYS A 71 -8.40 -10.85 -5.58
CA LYS A 71 -7.02 -11.03 -5.13
C LYS A 71 -6.30 -11.95 -6.10
N ILE A 72 -5.24 -11.46 -6.76
CA ILE A 72 -4.50 -12.23 -7.77
C ILE A 72 -3.00 -12.23 -7.41
N VAL A 73 -2.40 -13.42 -7.43
CA VAL A 73 -0.95 -13.59 -7.33
C VAL A 73 -0.36 -13.49 -8.73
N ASN A 74 0.70 -12.70 -8.90
CA ASN A 74 1.46 -12.60 -10.16
C ASN A 74 0.56 -12.36 -11.40
N ARG A 75 -0.27 -11.32 -11.38
CA ARG A 75 -1.16 -11.01 -12.50
C ARG A 75 -0.34 -10.70 -13.77
N PRO A 76 -0.61 -11.35 -14.92
CA PRO A 76 0.02 -10.98 -16.18
C PRO A 76 -0.30 -9.53 -16.56
N TYR A 77 0.67 -8.88 -17.22
CA TYR A 77 0.49 -7.53 -17.74
C TYR A 77 0.26 -7.58 -19.24
N TYR A 78 -1.02 -7.70 -19.61
CA TYR A 78 -1.45 -7.96 -20.98
C TYR A 78 -1.05 -6.88 -21.99
N LYS A 79 -0.99 -5.60 -21.56
CA LYS A 79 -0.67 -4.47 -22.47
C LYS A 79 0.68 -4.66 -23.16
N GLU A 80 1.68 -5.13 -22.43
CA GLU A 80 3.04 -5.37 -22.95
C GLU A 80 3.37 -6.87 -22.99
N LYS A 81 2.34 -7.73 -22.90
CA LYS A 81 2.46 -9.20 -22.93
C LYS A 81 3.51 -9.75 -21.95
N ILE A 82 3.65 -9.13 -20.78
CA ILE A 82 4.62 -9.56 -19.76
C ILE A 82 3.99 -10.65 -18.89
N PRO A 83 4.61 -11.83 -18.75
CA PRO A 83 4.11 -12.90 -17.90
C PRO A 83 3.95 -12.48 -16.42
N GLY A 84 3.08 -13.20 -15.73
CA GLY A 84 2.98 -13.10 -14.27
C GLY A 84 4.27 -13.53 -13.58
N GLY A 85 4.74 -12.75 -12.61
CA GLY A 85 5.94 -13.09 -11.83
C GLY A 85 7.26 -12.71 -12.49
N ASP A 86 7.26 -12.22 -13.73
CA ASP A 86 8.43 -11.60 -14.36
C ASP A 86 8.84 -10.35 -13.56
N PRO A 87 10.13 -10.17 -13.20
CA PRO A 87 10.61 -9.00 -12.45
C PRO A 87 10.31 -7.64 -13.11
N ARG A 88 10.14 -7.61 -14.44
CA ARG A 88 9.82 -6.40 -15.20
C ARG A 88 8.34 -6.03 -15.13
N ASN A 89 7.48 -6.97 -14.75
CA ASN A 89 6.03 -6.77 -14.74
C ASN A 89 5.66 -5.60 -13.81
N PRO A 90 5.09 -4.50 -14.34
CA PRO A 90 4.81 -3.29 -13.56
C PRO A 90 3.71 -3.48 -12.51
N LEU A 91 2.96 -4.59 -12.58
CA LEU A 91 1.95 -4.95 -11.59
C LEU A 91 2.58 -5.61 -10.35
N GLY A 92 3.82 -6.08 -10.46
CA GLY A 92 4.54 -6.78 -9.40
C GLY A 92 3.88 -8.09 -8.97
N THR A 93 4.06 -8.43 -7.70
CA THR A 93 3.80 -9.80 -7.22
C THR A 93 2.38 -10.05 -6.73
N ARG A 94 1.62 -9.02 -6.38
CA ARG A 94 0.25 -9.13 -5.85
C ARG A 94 -0.64 -8.04 -6.42
N TRP A 95 -1.91 -8.39 -6.60
CA TRP A 95 -2.97 -7.52 -7.08
C TRP A 95 -4.18 -7.63 -6.15
N LEU A 96 -4.61 -6.49 -5.62
CA LEU A 96 -5.83 -6.31 -4.82
C LEU A 96 -6.79 -5.42 -5.62
N GLY A 97 -7.67 -6.04 -6.40
CA GLY A 97 -8.56 -5.32 -7.30
C GLY A 97 -9.65 -4.56 -6.56
N LEU A 98 -9.88 -3.32 -6.97
CA LEU A 98 -10.87 -2.40 -6.39
C LEU A 98 -12.08 -2.26 -7.32
N ASN A 99 -13.29 -2.15 -6.75
CA ASN A 99 -14.51 -1.87 -7.51
C ASN A 99 -14.67 -0.38 -7.88
N ALA A 100 -13.61 0.25 -8.36
CA ALA A 100 -13.65 1.67 -8.71
C ALA A 100 -14.19 1.90 -10.13
N ARG A 101 -14.95 2.98 -10.32
CA ARG A 101 -15.48 3.44 -11.63
C ARG A 101 -16.20 2.34 -12.42
N GLY A 102 -17.07 1.58 -11.76
CA GLY A 102 -17.86 0.51 -12.39
C GLY A 102 -17.04 -0.73 -12.80
N THR A 103 -15.76 -0.80 -12.43
CA THR A 103 -14.92 -1.99 -12.70
C THR A 103 -15.05 -3.00 -11.56
N TRP A 104 -14.76 -4.28 -11.82
CA TRP A 104 -14.80 -5.33 -10.80
C TRP A 104 -13.40 -5.81 -10.41
N GLY A 105 -12.51 -4.85 -10.12
CA GLY A 105 -11.12 -5.11 -9.75
C GLY A 105 -10.23 -5.53 -10.92
N THR A 106 -10.64 -5.27 -12.15
CA THR A 106 -9.88 -5.57 -13.38
C THR A 106 -8.97 -4.42 -13.81
N THR A 107 -9.31 -3.18 -13.43
CA THR A 107 -8.64 -1.96 -13.91
C THR A 107 -7.91 -1.21 -12.80
N TYR A 108 -8.54 -1.05 -11.63
CA TYR A 108 -7.96 -0.33 -10.49
C TYR A 108 -7.58 -1.31 -9.40
N ALA A 109 -6.39 -1.14 -8.83
CA ALA A 109 -5.89 -2.01 -7.78
C ALA A 109 -4.89 -1.33 -6.85
N ILE A 110 -4.75 -1.90 -5.66
CA ILE A 110 -3.53 -1.81 -4.86
C ILE A 110 -2.65 -2.99 -5.29
N HIS A 111 -1.45 -2.74 -5.80
CA HIS A 111 -0.61 -3.80 -6.35
C HIS A 111 0.88 -3.58 -6.06
N GLY A 112 1.69 -4.59 -6.38
CA GLY A 112 3.14 -4.52 -6.29
C GLY A 112 3.75 -3.59 -7.34
N ASN A 113 5.03 -3.75 -7.66
CA ASN A 113 5.69 -2.84 -8.58
C ASN A 113 7.03 -3.41 -9.07
N SER A 114 7.45 -3.07 -10.29
CA SER A 114 8.80 -3.37 -10.80
C SER A 114 9.80 -2.22 -10.62
N ASN A 115 9.33 -1.01 -10.27
CA ASN A 115 10.20 0.15 -10.02
C ASN A 115 10.06 0.69 -8.57
N PRO A 116 10.74 0.09 -7.58
CA PRO A 116 10.65 0.50 -6.17
C PRO A 116 10.88 2.00 -5.91
N ALA A 117 11.72 2.67 -6.69
CA ALA A 117 12.03 4.10 -6.55
C ALA A 117 10.84 5.03 -6.90
N SER A 118 9.76 4.48 -7.45
CA SER A 118 8.53 5.23 -7.71
C SER A 118 7.60 5.35 -6.50
N ILE A 119 7.82 4.57 -5.43
CA ILE A 119 6.95 4.58 -4.26
C ILE A 119 7.08 5.90 -3.49
N GLY A 120 5.94 6.48 -3.13
CA GLY A 120 5.84 7.81 -2.53
C GLY A 120 5.74 8.96 -3.54
N LYS A 121 5.67 8.67 -4.85
CA LYS A 121 5.57 9.66 -5.93
C LYS A 121 4.22 9.56 -6.67
N TYR A 122 3.89 10.60 -7.44
CA TYR A 122 2.71 10.67 -8.32
C TYR A 122 3.08 10.19 -9.73
N VAL A 123 3.02 8.89 -10.01
CA VAL A 123 3.57 8.31 -11.25
C VAL A 123 2.63 7.34 -11.97
N SER A 124 1.60 6.82 -11.29
CA SER A 124 0.78 5.76 -11.86
C SER A 124 -0.25 6.30 -12.87
N SER A 125 -0.90 5.41 -13.61
CA SER A 125 -2.07 5.74 -14.44
C SER A 125 -3.39 5.68 -13.67
N GLY A 126 -3.35 5.46 -12.35
CA GLY A 126 -4.54 5.44 -11.49
C GLY A 126 -4.50 4.40 -10.38
N CYS A 127 -3.73 3.32 -10.55
CA CYS A 127 -3.52 2.33 -9.50
C CYS A 127 -2.66 2.82 -8.33
N ILE A 128 -2.70 2.10 -7.23
CA ILE A 128 -1.90 2.34 -6.03
C ILE A 128 -0.76 1.33 -6.02
N ARG A 129 0.47 1.80 -6.22
CA ARG A 129 1.66 0.93 -6.24
C ARG A 129 2.26 0.84 -4.85
N MET A 130 2.69 -0.36 -4.49
CA MET A 130 3.39 -0.68 -3.24
C MET A 130 4.72 -1.39 -3.54
N HIS A 131 5.59 -1.46 -2.53
CA HIS A 131 6.70 -2.41 -2.54
C HIS A 131 6.17 -3.85 -2.54
N ASN A 132 6.89 -4.76 -3.22
CA ASN A 132 6.46 -6.15 -3.41
C ASN A 132 6.32 -6.89 -2.08
N GLU A 133 7.26 -6.74 -1.15
CA GLU A 133 7.14 -7.40 0.16
C GLU A 133 5.99 -6.84 1.01
N GLU A 134 5.74 -5.53 0.92
CA GLU A 134 4.66 -4.91 1.67
C GLU A 134 3.29 -5.30 1.13
N VAL A 135 3.12 -5.36 -0.20
CA VAL A 135 1.87 -5.83 -0.78
C VAL A 135 1.68 -7.33 -0.55
N LYS A 136 2.75 -8.15 -0.48
CA LYS A 136 2.64 -9.57 -0.07
C LYS A 136 2.12 -9.70 1.35
N TRP A 137 2.66 -8.92 2.27
CA TRP A 137 2.16 -8.87 3.65
C TRP A 137 0.71 -8.40 3.69
N LEU A 138 0.39 -7.29 3.01
CA LEU A 138 -0.96 -6.73 3.00
C LEU A 138 -1.97 -7.72 2.38
N PHE A 139 -1.56 -8.40 1.31
CA PHE A 139 -2.34 -9.44 0.64
C PHE A 139 -2.61 -10.63 1.56
N SER A 140 -1.70 -11.03 2.45
CA SER A 140 -1.96 -12.13 3.39
C SER A 140 -2.93 -11.75 4.50
N LYS A 141 -3.11 -10.45 4.78
CA LYS A 141 -4.03 -9.93 5.80
C LYS A 141 -5.42 -9.61 5.28
N ILE A 142 -5.52 -8.91 4.15
CA ILE A 142 -6.79 -8.40 3.62
C ILE A 142 -7.76 -9.52 3.22
N LYS A 143 -9.02 -9.36 3.61
CA LYS A 143 -10.15 -10.18 3.12
C LYS A 143 -10.83 -9.52 1.91
N ILE A 144 -11.44 -10.33 1.05
CA ILE A 144 -12.38 -9.81 0.04
C ILE A 144 -13.50 -9.03 0.76
N ASN A 145 -14.02 -7.99 0.10
CA ASN A 145 -14.95 -6.99 0.62
C ASN A 145 -14.38 -6.04 1.69
N THR A 146 -13.08 -6.08 1.99
CA THR A 146 -12.44 -5.05 2.85
C THR A 146 -12.71 -3.65 2.28
N PRO A 147 -13.32 -2.74 3.05
CA PRO A 147 -13.53 -1.35 2.65
C PRO A 147 -12.21 -0.61 2.39
N VAL A 148 -12.22 0.22 1.37
CA VAL A 148 -11.09 1.05 0.93
C VAL A 148 -11.60 2.47 0.74
N VAL A 149 -11.03 3.42 1.47
CA VAL A 149 -11.30 4.85 1.29
C VAL A 149 -10.10 5.49 0.61
N ILE A 150 -10.33 6.23 -0.48
CA ILE A 150 -9.30 6.99 -1.16
C ILE A 150 -9.67 8.46 -1.10
N THR A 151 -8.75 9.30 -0.64
CA THR A 151 -8.99 10.74 -0.42
C THR A 151 -7.72 11.56 -0.61
N SER A 152 -7.86 12.87 -0.69
CA SER A 152 -6.77 13.86 -0.57
C SER A 152 -6.98 14.83 0.61
N ALA A 153 -7.93 14.53 1.50
CA ALA A 153 -8.26 15.38 2.63
C ALA A 153 -7.09 15.54 3.61
N LYS A 154 -6.87 16.77 4.08
CA LYS A 154 -5.85 17.13 5.08
C LYS A 154 -6.31 16.78 6.50
N LYS A 155 -6.54 15.50 6.76
CA LYS A 155 -6.96 14.97 8.06
C LYS A 155 -6.05 13.81 8.46
N SER A 156 -5.93 13.58 9.77
CA SER A 156 -5.22 12.41 10.30
C SER A 156 -5.92 11.11 9.90
N PHE A 157 -5.21 10.00 9.94
CA PHE A 157 -5.81 8.71 9.56
C PHE A 157 -6.95 8.30 10.51
N HIS A 158 -6.88 8.57 11.81
CA HIS A 158 -7.99 8.31 12.72
C HIS A 158 -9.20 9.18 12.40
N SER A 159 -8.99 10.47 12.13
CA SER A 159 -10.09 11.36 11.75
C SER A 159 -10.79 10.87 10.46
N LEU A 160 -10.01 10.40 9.49
CA LEU A 160 -10.55 9.81 8.26
C LEU A 160 -11.27 8.48 8.53
N ALA A 161 -10.75 7.63 9.42
CA ALA A 161 -11.39 6.38 9.80
C ALA A 161 -12.75 6.62 10.47
N SER A 162 -12.78 7.50 11.48
CA SER A 162 -13.99 7.91 12.19
C SER A 162 -15.03 8.53 11.26
N ALA A 163 -14.61 9.42 10.36
CA ALA A 163 -15.51 10.01 9.35
C ALA A 163 -16.10 8.98 8.37
N ASN A 164 -15.53 7.77 8.31
CA ASN A 164 -16.01 6.67 7.48
C ASN A 164 -16.65 5.54 8.30
N GLY A 165 -17.03 5.80 9.55
CA GLY A 165 -17.76 4.86 10.40
C GLY A 165 -16.90 3.78 11.06
N TYR A 166 -15.58 3.86 10.93
CA TYR A 166 -14.65 2.99 11.63
C TYR A 166 -14.25 3.63 12.95
N LYS A 167 -14.22 2.88 14.05
CA LYS A 167 -13.87 3.40 15.38
C LYS A 167 -12.43 3.01 15.72
N PRO A 168 -11.42 3.82 15.37
CA PRO A 168 -10.04 3.49 15.66
C PRO A 168 -9.75 3.61 17.16
N ILE A 169 -8.92 2.73 17.70
CA ILE A 169 -8.46 2.73 19.08
C ILE A 169 -6.93 2.75 19.15
N GLY A 170 -6.41 3.26 20.27
CA GLY A 170 -4.97 3.34 20.52
C GLY A 170 -4.31 4.56 19.86
N PRO A 171 -2.97 4.65 19.88
CA PRO A 171 -2.26 5.71 19.20
C PRO A 171 -2.30 5.53 17.68
N GLU A 172 -2.28 6.63 16.92
CA GLU A 172 -1.97 6.55 15.50
C GLU A 172 -0.56 5.97 15.34
N ALA A 173 -0.43 4.90 14.56
CA ALA A 173 0.87 4.39 14.21
C ALA A 173 1.60 5.48 13.41
N LYS A 174 2.68 6.03 13.97
CA LYS A 174 3.57 6.89 13.20
C LYS A 174 4.06 6.09 12.00
N PHE A 175 4.16 6.73 10.85
CA PHE A 175 4.86 6.13 9.71
C PHE A 175 6.30 5.82 10.12
N VAL A 176 6.55 4.55 10.45
CA VAL A 176 7.91 4.04 10.64
C VAL A 176 8.40 3.69 9.25
N ASN A 177 9.54 4.23 8.83
CA ASN A 177 10.13 3.96 7.53
C ASN A 177 10.58 2.48 7.47
N SER A 178 9.64 1.55 7.31
CA SER A 178 9.85 0.08 7.35
C SER A 178 10.61 -0.46 6.13
N TYR A 179 11.16 0.44 5.32
CA TYR A 179 11.84 0.20 4.06
C TYR A 179 13.33 -0.09 4.20
N ALA A 180 13.85 -0.07 5.42
CA ALA A 180 15.19 -0.50 5.72
C ALA A 180 15.35 -2.00 5.39
N LEU A 181 16.06 -2.33 4.31
CA LEU A 181 16.51 -3.71 4.12
C LEU A 181 17.66 -3.96 5.09
N LYS A 182 17.57 -5.06 5.81
CA LYS A 182 18.58 -5.49 6.78
C LYS A 182 18.63 -7.01 6.80
N ILE A 183 19.57 -7.57 7.54
CA ILE A 183 19.67 -9.02 7.72
C ILE A 183 18.30 -9.68 8.02
N GLY A 184 18.03 -10.79 7.33
CA GLY A 184 16.74 -11.50 7.38
C GLY A 184 15.68 -10.97 6.40
N SER A 185 15.86 -9.78 5.81
CA SER A 185 15.01 -9.31 4.71
C SER A 185 15.09 -10.26 3.53
N ARG A 186 13.98 -10.43 2.80
CA ARG A 186 13.91 -11.31 1.63
C ARG A 186 13.09 -10.67 0.51
N GLY A 187 13.26 -11.15 -0.72
CA GLY A 187 12.40 -10.80 -1.84
C GLY A 187 13.07 -9.96 -2.92
N GLU A 188 12.25 -9.38 -3.80
CA GLU A 188 12.74 -8.72 -5.02
C GLU A 188 13.53 -7.45 -4.69
N GLU A 189 13.17 -6.74 -3.63
CA GLU A 189 13.91 -5.56 -3.15
C GLU A 189 15.34 -5.93 -2.72
N VAL A 190 15.52 -7.11 -2.12
CA VAL A 190 16.84 -7.64 -1.80
C VAL A 190 17.58 -8.03 -3.07
N LYS A 191 16.91 -8.65 -4.05
CA LYS A 191 17.53 -8.95 -5.36
C LYS A 191 17.99 -7.70 -6.08
N VAL A 192 17.17 -6.64 -6.07
CA VAL A 192 17.54 -5.33 -6.63
C VAL A 192 18.78 -4.77 -5.93
N LEU A 193 18.80 -4.80 -4.60
CA LEU A 193 19.96 -4.38 -3.81
C LEU A 193 21.22 -5.19 -4.17
N GLN A 194 21.11 -6.52 -4.20
CA GLN A 194 22.18 -7.44 -4.53
C GLN A 194 22.74 -7.19 -5.94
N ARG A 195 21.87 -7.01 -6.95
CA ARG A 195 22.30 -6.63 -8.32
C ARG A 195 23.07 -5.32 -8.33
N LYS A 196 22.55 -4.29 -7.64
CA LYS A 196 23.20 -2.98 -7.57
C LYS A 196 24.57 -3.07 -6.91
N LEU A 197 24.65 -3.72 -5.75
CA LEU A 197 25.91 -3.89 -5.02
C LEU A 197 26.94 -4.65 -5.85
N ASN A 198 26.56 -5.77 -6.49
CA ASN A 198 27.46 -6.53 -7.36
C ASN A 198 28.00 -5.68 -8.51
N ALA A 199 27.15 -4.96 -9.23
CA ALA A 199 27.58 -4.12 -10.34
C ALA A 199 28.41 -2.90 -9.89
N LEU A 200 28.26 -2.45 -8.64
CA LEU A 200 29.13 -1.45 -8.02
C LEU A 200 30.42 -2.04 -7.41
N GLY A 201 30.70 -3.33 -7.61
CA GLY A 201 31.90 -4.00 -7.09
C GLY A 201 31.80 -4.50 -5.64
N TYR A 202 30.66 -4.31 -4.98
CA TYR A 202 30.39 -4.83 -3.63
C TYR A 202 29.78 -6.23 -3.72
N SER A 203 30.64 -7.24 -3.88
CA SER A 203 30.20 -8.63 -4.09
C SER A 203 29.30 -9.15 -2.97
N VAL A 204 28.06 -9.49 -3.33
CA VAL A 204 27.08 -10.18 -2.47
C VAL A 204 27.00 -11.68 -2.76
N GLY A 205 27.70 -12.16 -3.81
CA GLY A 205 27.51 -13.49 -4.38
C GLY A 205 26.26 -13.58 -5.26
N THR A 206 25.56 -14.72 -5.20
CA THR A 206 24.34 -14.98 -5.98
C THR A 206 23.21 -14.03 -5.58
N VAL A 207 22.48 -13.54 -6.58
CA VAL A 207 21.27 -12.73 -6.40
C VAL A 207 20.08 -13.64 -6.05
N ASP A 208 20.08 -14.16 -4.82
CA ASP A 208 19.08 -15.09 -4.32
C ASP A 208 17.86 -14.39 -3.69
N GLY A 209 17.97 -13.09 -3.42
CA GLY A 209 16.93 -12.32 -2.75
C GLY A 209 16.86 -12.58 -1.25
N VAL A 210 17.92 -13.10 -0.64
CA VAL A 210 18.05 -13.28 0.81
C VAL A 210 19.10 -12.32 1.34
N PHE A 211 18.72 -11.45 2.26
CA PHE A 211 19.64 -10.54 2.91
C PHE A 211 20.34 -11.31 4.04
N GLY A 212 21.32 -12.13 3.65
CA GLY A 212 22.18 -12.89 4.55
C GLY A 212 23.49 -12.17 4.85
N ALA A 213 24.44 -12.89 5.46
CA ALA A 213 25.72 -12.34 5.90
C ALA A 213 26.53 -11.67 4.78
N LYS A 214 26.52 -12.24 3.56
CA LYS A 214 27.24 -11.66 2.41
C LYS A 214 26.64 -10.32 1.98
N THR A 215 25.31 -10.21 1.94
CA THR A 215 24.63 -8.95 1.61
C THR A 215 24.85 -7.90 2.70
N ASP A 216 24.80 -8.29 3.98
CA ASP A 216 25.10 -7.41 5.10
C ASP A 216 26.52 -6.83 5.02
N LEU A 217 27.51 -7.69 4.76
CA LEU A 217 28.90 -7.26 4.59
C LEU A 217 29.07 -6.29 3.42
N ALA A 218 28.45 -6.59 2.27
CA ALA A 218 28.50 -5.71 1.10
C ALA A 218 27.85 -4.35 1.36
N VAL A 219 26.71 -4.32 2.06
CA VAL A 219 26.04 -3.07 2.46
C VAL A 219 26.92 -2.25 3.39
N LYS A 220 27.53 -2.87 4.41
CA LYS A 220 28.44 -2.17 5.32
C LYS A 220 29.66 -1.61 4.60
N LYS A 221 30.25 -2.36 3.67
CA LYS A 221 31.35 -1.90 2.82
C LYS A 221 30.95 -0.68 1.98
N PHE A 222 29.80 -0.74 1.32
CA PHE A 222 29.24 0.39 0.57
C PHE A 222 29.03 1.60 1.48
N GLN A 223 28.38 1.42 2.64
CA GLN A 223 28.13 2.49 3.60
C GLN A 223 29.44 3.16 4.04
N SER A 224 30.47 2.39 4.42
CA SER A 224 31.78 2.91 4.79
C SER A 224 32.44 3.70 3.66
N ALA A 225 32.44 3.17 2.44
CA ALA A 225 33.05 3.83 1.27
C ALA A 225 32.40 5.18 0.94
N HIS A 226 31.11 5.34 1.26
CA HIS A 226 30.34 6.56 1.02
C HIS A 226 30.10 7.40 2.28
N LYS A 227 30.92 7.22 3.33
CA LYS A 227 30.87 8.00 4.60
C LYS A 227 29.50 7.98 5.28
N LEU A 228 28.79 6.86 5.16
CA LEU A 228 27.55 6.58 5.89
C LEU A 228 27.86 5.73 7.13
N LYS A 229 26.91 5.68 8.07
CA LYS A 229 26.98 4.73 9.18
C LYS A 229 26.92 3.30 8.63
N ALA A 230 27.95 2.50 8.88
CA ALA A 230 28.09 1.11 8.42
C ALA A 230 27.32 0.11 9.31
N ASP A 231 26.01 0.33 9.44
CA ASP A 231 25.14 -0.47 10.31
C ASP A 231 24.49 -1.68 9.61
N GLY A 232 24.72 -1.87 8.30
CA GLY A 232 24.09 -2.94 7.52
C GLY A 232 22.61 -2.70 7.21
N ILE A 233 22.08 -1.54 7.59
CA ILE A 233 20.69 -1.16 7.37
C ILE A 233 20.59 -0.26 6.14
N VAL A 234 19.96 -0.78 5.09
CA VAL A 234 19.69 -0.03 3.85
C VAL A 234 18.47 0.87 4.04
N GLY A 235 18.62 1.86 4.91
CA GLY A 235 17.66 2.93 5.17
C GLY A 235 17.67 4.01 4.09
N ALA A 236 16.97 5.13 4.34
CA ALA A 236 16.81 6.21 3.36
C ALA A 236 18.15 6.77 2.85
N ALA A 237 19.12 7.00 3.75
CA ALA A 237 20.44 7.54 3.39
C ALA A 237 21.21 6.58 2.47
N THR A 238 21.28 5.30 2.83
CA THR A 238 21.96 4.27 2.03
C THR A 238 21.28 4.08 0.67
N LYS A 239 19.95 4.11 0.60
CA LYS A 239 19.22 4.05 -0.69
C LYS A 239 19.54 5.24 -1.58
N LYS A 240 19.52 6.46 -1.02
CA LYS A 240 19.85 7.68 -1.76
C LYS A 240 21.28 7.61 -2.33
N ALA A 241 22.24 7.20 -1.53
CA ALA A 241 23.62 7.01 -1.99
C ALA A 241 23.72 5.94 -3.08
N LEU A 242 23.10 4.76 -2.89
CA LEU A 242 23.08 3.70 -3.89
C LEU A 242 22.48 4.17 -5.22
N GLU A 243 21.40 4.96 -5.18
CA GLU A 243 20.78 5.51 -6.39
C GLU A 243 21.68 6.53 -7.10
N MET A 244 22.30 7.44 -6.36
CA MET A 244 23.22 8.44 -6.92
C MET A 244 24.42 7.80 -7.61
N VAL A 245 25.06 6.83 -6.94
CA VAL A 245 26.24 6.15 -7.49
C VAL A 245 25.85 5.28 -8.68
N TRP A 246 24.71 4.59 -8.61
CA TRP A 246 24.20 3.77 -9.70
C TRP A 246 23.97 4.59 -10.97
N ILE A 247 23.29 5.73 -10.87
CA ILE A 247 22.99 6.58 -12.03
C ILE A 247 24.27 7.10 -12.72
N ASN A 248 25.36 7.28 -11.98
CA ASN A 248 26.62 7.79 -12.52
C ASN A 248 27.51 6.69 -13.16
N GLN A 249 27.06 5.44 -13.17
CA GLN A 249 27.82 4.27 -13.65
C GLN A 249 27.12 3.53 -14.82
N VAL A 250 25.89 3.93 -15.19
CA VAL A 250 25.10 3.37 -16.31
C VAL A 250 24.66 4.48 -17.25
#